data_AF-A0A087TR64-F1
#
_entry.id   AF-A0A087TR64-F1
#
_cell.length_a   1.000
_cell.length_b   1.000
_cell.length_c   1.000
_cell.angle_alpha   90.00
_cell.angle_beta   90.00
_cell.angle_gamma   90.00
#
_symmetry.space_group_name_H-M   'P 1'
#
loop_
_entity.id
_entity.type
_entity.pdbx_description
1 polymer ?
#
loop_
_entity_poly.entity_id
_entity_poly.type
_entity_poly.pdbx_seq_one_letter_code
_entity_poly.pdbx_strand_id
1 'polypeptide(L)'
;MENFCIEKEIFIKITTVCAWIYILIFGISVAVCYSSLGSAKYWKTKSNIKSSNFFHKAEHIWKLRLKYLCCCANVPEEDSLYIDISRFLASLFNDIDLTSTDVLAGLITLDRKCFNEMQRQNFYRISLHKNESTENYVTVPEWMNPENALYFLKIAKSTYGWFALCNTFHPCSFCTLPLKCCRQDNENILDNCCYYNFAAVQKVTGLSDSDILYASFGNSSEEPAFYVAVDHQKKYIIIAVRGTRSFSDLLTVINAEIQDFPSVDASSSFKCHRGVLHSALFLEKKLNDLNVLKVALTENPSYAIGITGHCLGGSIAAVLGLLLRPRYPNLQCFIYAPLAVLSAEVIPNTLDFVFTTVVGDDIVPCLCANSCKKLLAEILRSLEETKIPKYKILMRGFWKYIVKYSKESEKKSQKTCNTQGERDAEITTTHKGERTASNDVQLYAPGHILYFEKGDKWKAHWLTGLNISNLFISPAMRHHHQP
;
A
#
# COMPACT_ATOMS: atom_id res chain seq x y z
N MET A 1 -4.87 -64.32 -9.80
CA MET A 1 -4.74 -63.54 -11.04
C MET A 1 -5.89 -62.55 -11.24
N GLU A 2 -7.13 -62.92 -10.90
CA GLU A 2 -8.30 -62.04 -11.08
C GLU A 2 -8.25 -60.74 -10.27
N ASN A 3 -7.85 -60.77 -8.99
CA ASN A 3 -7.75 -59.55 -8.17
C ASN A 3 -6.75 -58.51 -8.72
N PHE A 4 -5.67 -58.95 -9.36
CA PHE A 4 -4.67 -58.05 -9.95
C PHE A 4 -5.16 -57.36 -11.23
N CYS A 5 -6.02 -58.03 -12.01
CA CYS A 5 -6.67 -57.41 -13.15
C CYS A 5 -7.72 -56.39 -12.71
N ILE A 6 -8.48 -56.69 -11.65
CA ILE A 6 -9.49 -55.80 -11.08
C ILE A 6 -8.84 -54.51 -10.54
N GLU A 7 -7.71 -54.62 -9.82
CA GLU A 7 -6.96 -53.44 -9.33
C GLU A 7 -6.47 -52.54 -10.47
N LYS A 8 -5.94 -53.13 -11.55
CA LYS A 8 -5.50 -52.37 -12.73
C LYS A 8 -6.66 -51.68 -13.45
N GLU A 9 -7.80 -52.34 -13.56
CA GLU A 9 -8.99 -51.76 -14.20
C GLU A 9 -9.56 -50.60 -13.37
N ILE A 10 -9.60 -50.75 -12.04
CA ILE A 10 -10.00 -49.66 -11.12
C ILE A 10 -9.02 -48.49 -11.22
N PHE A 11 -7.70 -48.75 -11.26
CA PHE A 11 -6.69 -47.70 -11.43
C PHE A 11 -6.86 -46.94 -12.74
N ILE A 12 -7.13 -47.63 -13.85
CA ILE A 12 -7.37 -47.00 -15.17
C ILE A 12 -8.65 -46.15 -15.14
N LYS A 13 -9.73 -46.64 -14.52
CA LYS A 13 -10.97 -45.86 -14.37
C LYS A 13 -10.75 -44.60 -13.52
N ILE A 14 -10.06 -44.71 -12.39
CA ILE A 14 -9.74 -43.57 -11.51
C ILE A 14 -8.89 -42.54 -12.27
N THR A 15 -7.81 -42.96 -12.92
CA THR A 15 -6.93 -42.04 -13.67
C THR A 15 -7.64 -41.36 -14.83
N THR A 16 -8.54 -42.06 -15.52
CA THR A 16 -9.37 -41.48 -16.60
C THR A 16 -10.35 -40.44 -16.04
N VAL A 17 -11.02 -40.72 -14.92
CA VAL A 17 -11.90 -39.75 -14.25
C VAL A 17 -11.11 -38.53 -13.79
N CYS A 18 -9.94 -38.72 -13.18
CA CYS A 18 -9.05 -37.61 -12.79
C CYS A 18 -8.62 -36.77 -14.01
N ALA A 19 -8.34 -37.39 -15.16
CA ALA A 19 -7.99 -36.68 -16.38
C ALA A 19 -9.16 -35.83 -16.91
N TRP A 20 -10.38 -36.35 -16.91
CA TRP A 20 -11.57 -35.58 -17.30
C TRP A 20 -11.85 -34.42 -16.35
N ILE A 21 -11.69 -34.63 -15.03
CA ILE A 21 -11.78 -33.56 -14.04
C ILE A 21 -10.73 -32.48 -14.31
N TYR A 22 -9.48 -32.86 -14.59
CA TYR A 22 -8.42 -31.93 -14.94
C TYR A 22 -8.74 -31.12 -16.21
N ILE A 23 -9.21 -31.77 -17.28
CA ILE A 23 -9.60 -31.09 -18.53
C ILE A 23 -10.74 -30.10 -18.27
N LEU A 24 -11.74 -30.48 -17.46
CA LEU A 24 -12.85 -29.60 -17.11
C LEU A 24 -12.38 -28.39 -16.29
N ILE A 25 -11.54 -28.61 -15.26
CA ILE A 25 -10.96 -27.52 -14.46
C ILE A 25 -10.12 -26.60 -15.35
N PHE A 26 -9.29 -27.15 -16.23
CA PHE A 26 -8.47 -26.39 -17.16
C PHE A 26 -9.33 -25.60 -18.15
N GLY A 27 -10.39 -26.20 -18.71
CA GLY A 27 -11.35 -25.53 -19.58
C GLY A 27 -12.04 -24.35 -18.89
N ILE A 28 -12.48 -24.53 -17.64
CA ILE A 28 -13.05 -23.45 -16.82
C ILE A 28 -12.00 -22.38 -16.53
N SER A 29 -10.76 -22.77 -16.20
CA SER A 29 -9.64 -21.82 -15.97
C SER A 29 -9.38 -20.95 -17.19
N VAL A 30 -9.33 -21.54 -18.38
CA VAL A 30 -9.16 -20.81 -19.64
C VAL A 30 -10.36 -19.90 -19.87
N ALA A 31 -11.59 -20.40 -19.71
CA ALA A 31 -12.80 -19.60 -19.89
C ALA A 31 -12.84 -18.40 -18.94
N VAL A 32 -12.49 -18.56 -17.66
CA VAL A 32 -12.49 -17.47 -16.67
C VAL A 32 -11.35 -16.47 -16.95
N CYS A 33 -10.14 -16.94 -17.21
CA CYS A 33 -8.97 -16.07 -17.37
C CYS A 33 -8.92 -15.35 -18.73
N TYR A 34 -9.50 -15.95 -19.78
CA TYR A 34 -9.55 -15.40 -21.13
C TYR A 34 -10.93 -14.86 -21.51
N SER A 35 -11.94 -14.96 -20.63
CA SER A 35 -13.23 -14.30 -20.86
C SER A 35 -13.00 -12.83 -21.09
N SER A 36 -13.38 -12.29 -22.26
CA SER A 36 -13.49 -10.85 -22.40
C SER A 36 -14.73 -10.37 -21.63
N LEU A 37 -14.75 -9.09 -21.23
CA LEU A 37 -15.93 -8.42 -20.67
C LEU A 37 -17.08 -8.37 -21.71
N GLY A 38 -16.78 -8.70 -22.97
CA GLY A 38 -17.73 -8.88 -24.07
C GLY A 38 -18.03 -7.57 -24.80
N SER A 39 -17.06 -6.65 -24.85
CA SER A 39 -17.31 -5.26 -25.21
C SER A 39 -17.60 -5.01 -26.70
N ALA A 40 -17.28 -5.92 -27.62
CA ALA A 40 -17.52 -5.74 -29.06
C ALA A 40 -19.00 -5.42 -29.43
N LYS A 41 -19.97 -5.85 -28.60
CA LYS A 41 -21.40 -5.50 -28.75
C LYS A 41 -21.77 -4.10 -28.22
N TYR A 42 -20.99 -3.53 -27.31
CA TYR A 42 -21.26 -2.24 -26.67
C TYR A 42 -20.58 -1.06 -27.39
N TRP A 43 -19.37 -1.25 -27.92
CA TRP A 43 -18.64 -0.20 -28.66
C TRP A 43 -19.34 0.26 -29.95
N LYS A 44 -20.16 -0.60 -30.57
CA LYS A 44 -20.95 -0.24 -31.76
C LYS A 44 -22.15 0.65 -31.44
N THR A 45 -22.59 0.73 -30.19
CA THR A 45 -23.79 1.48 -29.78
C THR A 45 -23.36 2.75 -29.07
N LYS A 46 -22.74 3.67 -29.83
CA LYS A 46 -22.11 4.90 -29.34
C LYS A 46 -23.07 5.95 -28.75
N SER A 47 -24.35 5.64 -28.57
CA SER A 47 -25.38 6.66 -28.35
C SER A 47 -26.42 6.36 -27.28
N ASN A 48 -26.43 5.22 -26.58
CA ASN A 48 -27.49 5.01 -25.59
C ASN A 48 -27.12 4.10 -24.41
N ILE A 49 -27.36 4.67 -23.22
CA ILE A 49 -27.58 4.03 -21.91
C ILE A 49 -26.34 3.95 -21.00
N LYS A 50 -26.22 4.97 -20.14
CA LYS A 50 -25.62 5.01 -18.79
C LYS A 50 -24.42 4.09 -18.55
N SER A 51 -23.23 4.68 -18.38
CA SER A 51 -21.98 3.99 -18.00
C SER A 51 -22.11 3.05 -16.80
N SER A 52 -23.13 3.23 -15.95
CA SER A 52 -23.45 2.37 -14.80
C SER A 52 -23.66 0.89 -15.17
N ASN A 53 -24.34 0.58 -16.28
CA ASN A 53 -24.66 -0.82 -16.62
C ASN A 53 -23.43 -1.61 -17.08
N PHE A 54 -22.50 -0.94 -17.77
CA PHE A 54 -21.22 -1.53 -18.13
C PHE A 54 -20.34 -1.69 -16.89
N PHE A 55 -20.26 -0.66 -16.05
CA PHE A 55 -19.48 -0.67 -14.81
C PHE A 55 -19.88 -1.82 -13.88
N HIS A 56 -21.18 -1.99 -13.60
CA HIS A 56 -21.66 -3.08 -12.73
C HIS A 56 -21.39 -4.47 -13.33
N LYS A 57 -21.46 -4.60 -14.65
CA LYS A 57 -21.09 -5.86 -15.33
C LYS A 57 -19.59 -6.13 -15.21
N ALA A 58 -18.75 -5.10 -15.37
CA ALA A 58 -17.32 -5.20 -15.22
C ALA A 58 -16.91 -5.56 -13.78
N GLU A 59 -17.52 -4.90 -12.79
CA GLU A 59 -17.40 -5.22 -11.36
C GLU A 59 -17.73 -6.69 -11.11
N HIS A 60 -18.88 -7.16 -11.58
CA HIS A 60 -19.28 -8.56 -11.41
C HIS A 60 -18.30 -9.56 -12.05
N ILE A 61 -17.82 -9.30 -13.26
CA ILE A 61 -16.86 -10.18 -13.95
C ILE A 61 -15.52 -10.21 -13.22
N TRP A 62 -15.02 -9.05 -12.76
CA TRP A 62 -13.80 -8.99 -11.96
C TRP A 62 -13.94 -9.72 -10.62
N LYS A 63 -15.09 -9.59 -9.95
CA LYS A 63 -15.39 -10.36 -8.73
C LYS A 63 -15.30 -11.87 -8.98
N LEU A 64 -15.90 -12.36 -10.07
CA LEU A 64 -15.85 -13.78 -10.44
C LEU A 64 -14.42 -14.25 -10.72
N ARG A 65 -13.66 -13.47 -11.49
CA ARG A 65 -12.24 -13.76 -11.78
C ARG A 65 -11.40 -13.84 -10.51
N LEU A 66 -11.57 -12.89 -9.59
CA LEU A 66 -10.83 -12.87 -8.32
C LEU A 66 -11.17 -14.08 -7.44
N LYS A 67 -12.46 -14.42 -7.28
CA LYS A 67 -12.88 -15.61 -6.52
C LYS A 67 -12.28 -16.89 -7.10
N TYR A 68 -12.22 -17.00 -8.42
CA TYR A 68 -11.64 -18.16 -9.09
C TYR A 68 -10.11 -18.21 -8.98
N LEU A 69 -9.42 -17.10 -9.25
CA LEU A 69 -7.95 -17.04 -9.19
C LEU A 69 -7.42 -17.19 -7.76
N CYS A 70 -8.19 -16.75 -6.77
CA CYS A 70 -7.85 -16.82 -5.35
C CYS A 70 -8.51 -18.00 -4.63
N CYS A 71 -9.13 -18.96 -5.33
CA CYS A 71 -9.87 -20.06 -4.67
C CYS A 71 -9.00 -20.95 -3.77
N CYS A 72 -7.69 -21.02 -4.03
CA CYS A 72 -6.72 -21.75 -3.22
C CYS A 72 -5.93 -20.84 -2.26
N ALA A 73 -6.16 -19.52 -2.31
CA ALA A 73 -5.56 -18.59 -1.38
C ALA A 73 -6.41 -18.56 -0.11
N ASN A 74 -5.77 -18.63 1.06
CA ASN A 74 -6.42 -18.62 2.36
C ASN A 74 -6.93 -17.19 2.68
N VAL A 75 -7.81 -16.66 1.82
CA VAL A 75 -8.41 -15.33 1.92
C VAL A 75 -9.70 -15.49 2.74
N PRO A 76 -9.89 -14.72 3.82
CA PRO A 76 -11.12 -14.80 4.61
C PRO A 76 -12.34 -14.59 3.70
N GLU A 77 -13.42 -15.32 3.96
CA GLU A 77 -14.68 -15.35 3.18
C GLU A 77 -15.46 -14.01 3.22
N GLU A 78 -14.81 -12.88 3.46
CA GLU A 78 -15.43 -11.58 3.41
C GLU A 78 -15.67 -11.15 1.95
N ASP A 79 -16.90 -11.33 1.51
CA ASP A 79 -17.37 -11.00 0.16
C ASP A 79 -17.15 -9.52 -0.21
N SER A 80 -17.02 -8.64 0.79
CA SER A 80 -16.72 -7.21 0.67
C SER A 80 -15.36 -6.94 0.02
N LEU A 81 -14.31 -7.70 0.37
CA LEU A 81 -12.98 -7.50 -0.19
C LEU A 81 -12.97 -7.72 -1.71
N TYR A 82 -13.60 -8.80 -2.17
CA TYR A 82 -13.72 -9.08 -3.60
C TYR A 82 -14.51 -8.01 -4.33
N ILE A 83 -15.57 -7.47 -3.69
CA ILE A 83 -16.37 -6.39 -4.24
C ILE A 83 -15.52 -5.12 -4.43
N ASP A 84 -14.77 -4.69 -3.42
CA ASP A 84 -14.01 -3.45 -3.48
C ASP A 84 -12.86 -3.52 -4.50
N ILE A 85 -12.12 -4.64 -4.52
CA ILE A 85 -11.10 -4.87 -5.56
C ILE A 85 -11.74 -4.87 -6.94
N SER A 86 -12.89 -5.55 -7.10
CA SER A 86 -13.56 -5.61 -8.40
C SER A 86 -14.07 -4.24 -8.87
N ARG A 87 -14.54 -3.39 -7.95
CA ARG A 87 -14.98 -2.03 -8.23
C ARG A 87 -13.80 -1.14 -8.62
N PHE A 88 -12.67 -1.28 -7.93
CA PHE A 88 -11.44 -0.60 -8.29
C PHE A 88 -10.96 -1.01 -9.69
N LEU A 89 -10.89 -2.31 -9.99
CA LEU A 89 -10.46 -2.79 -11.31
C LEU A 89 -11.46 -2.38 -12.41
N ALA A 90 -12.77 -2.41 -12.13
CA ALA A 90 -13.79 -1.91 -13.06
C ALA A 90 -13.64 -0.41 -13.35
N SER A 91 -13.32 0.39 -12.33
CA SER A 91 -13.02 1.82 -12.47
C SER A 91 -11.73 2.06 -13.25
N LEU A 92 -10.66 1.36 -12.89
CA LEU A 92 -9.35 1.50 -13.51
C LEU A 92 -9.36 1.10 -14.99
N PHE A 93 -10.12 0.08 -15.36
CA PHE A 93 -10.23 -0.43 -16.73
C PHE A 93 -11.53 -0.03 -17.43
N ASN A 94 -12.23 1.01 -16.97
CA ASN A 94 -13.59 1.33 -17.40
C ASN A 94 -13.74 1.47 -18.93
N ASP A 95 -12.67 1.86 -19.63
CA ASP A 95 -12.69 2.06 -21.09
C ASP A 95 -11.93 0.98 -21.88
N ILE A 96 -11.47 -0.10 -21.23
CA ILE A 96 -10.62 -1.12 -21.87
C ILE A 96 -11.03 -2.53 -21.47
N ASP A 97 -11.30 -3.38 -22.47
CA ASP A 97 -11.69 -4.78 -22.27
C ASP A 97 -10.47 -5.69 -22.04
N LEU A 98 -9.81 -5.52 -20.88
CA LEU A 98 -8.69 -6.36 -20.49
C LEU A 98 -9.14 -7.66 -19.82
N THR A 99 -8.53 -8.77 -20.23
CA THR A 99 -8.60 -10.05 -19.51
C THR A 99 -7.56 -10.08 -18.39
N SER A 100 -7.74 -10.94 -17.38
CA SER A 100 -6.73 -11.11 -16.32
C SER A 100 -5.38 -11.57 -16.89
N THR A 101 -5.39 -12.33 -18.00
CA THR A 101 -4.16 -12.73 -18.69
C THR A 101 -3.46 -11.57 -19.40
N ASP A 102 -4.18 -10.55 -19.88
CA ASP A 102 -3.58 -9.38 -20.52
C ASP A 102 -2.88 -8.52 -19.46
N VAL A 103 -3.55 -8.27 -18.32
CA VAL A 103 -2.94 -7.58 -17.18
C VAL A 103 -1.67 -8.29 -16.73
N LEU A 104 -1.73 -9.62 -16.54
CA LEU A 104 -0.57 -10.40 -16.13
C LEU A 104 0.56 -10.39 -17.17
N ALA A 105 0.24 -10.56 -18.46
CA ALA A 105 1.23 -10.51 -19.53
C ALA A 105 1.89 -9.13 -19.65
N GLY A 106 1.11 -8.06 -19.48
CA GLY A 106 1.61 -6.69 -19.50
C GLY A 106 2.52 -6.41 -18.31
N LEU A 107 2.14 -6.83 -17.10
CA LEU A 107 3.00 -6.75 -15.91
C LEU A 107 4.33 -7.49 -16.08
N ILE A 108 4.31 -8.71 -16.62
CA ILE A 108 5.54 -9.50 -16.88
C ILE A 108 6.42 -8.80 -17.92
N THR A 109 5.81 -8.19 -18.94
CA THR A 109 6.54 -7.52 -20.01
C THR A 109 7.13 -6.20 -19.53
N LEU A 110 6.36 -5.43 -18.77
CA LEU A 110 6.78 -4.18 -18.14
C LEU A 110 7.92 -4.41 -17.15
N ASP A 111 7.81 -5.39 -16.25
CA ASP A 111 8.88 -5.75 -15.31
C ASP A 111 10.19 -6.07 -16.05
N ARG A 112 10.10 -6.83 -17.15
CA ARG A 112 11.27 -7.14 -17.98
C ARG A 112 11.84 -5.91 -18.68
N LYS A 113 10.99 -5.00 -19.16
CA LYS A 113 11.40 -3.75 -19.77
C LYS A 113 12.14 -2.88 -18.76
N CYS A 114 11.56 -2.66 -17.58
CA CYS A 114 12.20 -1.95 -16.48
C CYS A 114 13.53 -2.59 -16.08
N PHE A 115 13.59 -3.92 -15.93
CA PHE A 115 14.82 -4.63 -15.60
C PHE A 115 15.92 -4.41 -16.65
N ASN A 116 15.58 -4.49 -17.94
CA ASN A 116 16.54 -4.26 -19.01
C ASN A 116 17.01 -2.80 -19.07
N GLU A 117 16.11 -1.84 -18.84
CA GLU A 117 16.44 -0.40 -18.77
C GLU A 117 17.39 -0.12 -17.59
N MET A 118 17.11 -0.68 -16.41
CA MET A 118 17.99 -0.59 -15.24
C MET A 118 19.40 -1.11 -15.54
N GLN A 119 19.52 -2.24 -16.23
CA GLN A 119 20.82 -2.79 -16.62
C GLN A 119 21.57 -1.94 -17.66
N ARG A 120 20.85 -1.28 -18.56
CA ARG A 120 21.45 -0.47 -19.64
C ARG A 120 21.95 0.89 -19.16
N GLN A 121 21.28 1.50 -18.19
CA GLN A 121 21.53 2.90 -17.81
C GLN A 121 22.24 3.08 -16.46
N ASN A 122 22.63 2.00 -15.75
CA ASN A 122 22.99 2.08 -14.31
C ASN A 122 21.95 2.91 -13.52
N PHE A 123 20.69 2.79 -13.92
CA PHE A 123 19.59 3.60 -13.43
C PHE A 123 19.11 3.02 -12.10
N TYR A 124 19.12 3.84 -11.05
CA TYR A 124 18.56 3.48 -9.75
C TYR A 124 17.02 3.43 -9.87
N ARG A 125 16.36 2.56 -9.08
CA ARG A 125 14.89 2.37 -9.14
C ARG A 125 14.09 3.65 -8.88
N ILE A 126 14.69 4.56 -8.14
CA ILE A 126 14.21 5.91 -7.93
C ILE A 126 14.85 6.77 -9.00
N SER A 127 14.04 7.61 -9.67
CA SER A 127 14.57 8.71 -10.46
C SER A 127 15.23 9.69 -9.49
N LEU A 128 16.45 9.34 -9.06
CA LEU A 128 17.45 10.25 -8.53
C LEU A 128 17.83 11.12 -9.72
N HIS A 129 16.88 11.91 -10.23
CA HIS A 129 17.23 13.08 -11.00
C HIS A 129 18.13 13.88 -10.06
N LYS A 130 19.44 13.83 -10.33
CA LYS A 130 20.32 14.95 -10.06
C LYS A 130 19.74 16.12 -10.84
N ASN A 131 18.66 16.71 -10.33
CA ASN A 131 18.35 18.07 -10.69
C ASN A 131 19.49 18.86 -10.06
N GLU A 132 20.50 19.17 -10.88
CA GLU A 132 21.61 20.07 -10.57
C GLU A 132 21.12 21.46 -10.12
N SER A 133 19.80 21.72 -10.16
CA SER A 133 19.13 22.95 -9.74
C SER A 133 18.40 22.88 -8.38
N THR A 134 18.36 21.73 -7.69
CA THR A 134 17.74 21.61 -6.34
C THR A 134 18.71 21.03 -5.30
N GLU A 135 20.00 21.34 -5.41
CA GLU A 135 20.93 21.37 -4.26
C GLU A 135 20.71 22.62 -3.39
N ASN A 136 19.47 23.10 -3.26
CA ASN A 136 19.12 23.83 -2.06
C ASN A 136 19.03 22.76 -0.98
N TYR A 137 20.15 22.53 -0.29
CA TYR A 137 20.23 21.72 0.92
C TYR A 137 19.12 22.20 1.87
N VAL A 138 17.95 21.57 1.81
CA VAL A 138 17.00 21.71 2.89
C VAL A 138 17.69 21.00 4.05
N THR A 139 18.23 21.79 4.95
CA THR A 139 18.95 21.30 6.13
C THR A 139 17.99 20.40 6.89
N VAL A 140 18.30 19.10 6.90
CA VAL A 140 17.51 18.11 7.62
C VAL A 140 17.63 18.44 9.11
N PRO A 141 16.52 18.68 9.83
CA PRO A 141 16.58 18.95 11.27
C PRO A 141 17.22 17.82 12.07
N GLU A 142 17.96 18.13 13.13
CA GLU A 142 18.69 17.13 13.93
C GLU A 142 17.80 16.04 14.55
N TRP A 143 16.53 16.37 14.82
CA TRP A 143 15.56 15.42 15.36
C TRP A 143 15.12 14.36 14.34
N MET A 144 15.36 14.57 13.03
CA MET A 144 15.09 13.61 11.96
C MET A 144 16.22 12.57 11.85
N ASN A 145 16.39 11.79 12.91
CA ASN A 145 17.43 10.77 12.99
C ASN A 145 16.85 9.34 13.14
N PRO A 146 17.62 8.29 12.78
CA PRO A 146 17.15 6.91 12.83
C PRO A 146 16.70 6.44 14.22
N GLU A 147 17.25 6.99 15.30
CA GLU A 147 16.89 6.60 16.67
C GLU A 147 15.47 7.06 17.01
N ASN A 148 15.14 8.31 16.70
CA ASN A 148 13.80 8.86 16.85
C ASN A 148 12.81 8.14 15.93
N ALA A 149 13.19 7.87 14.67
CA ALA A 149 12.37 7.06 13.77
C ALA A 149 12.10 5.67 14.35
N LEU A 150 13.09 4.98 14.92
CA LEU A 150 12.86 3.66 15.51
C LEU A 150 11.94 3.73 16.73
N TYR A 151 12.05 4.77 17.56
CA TYR A 151 11.18 4.97 18.71
C TYR A 151 9.72 5.20 18.29
N PHE A 152 9.47 6.14 17.37
CA PHE A 152 8.11 6.42 16.90
C PHE A 152 7.55 5.30 16.03
N LEU A 153 8.38 4.48 15.37
CA LEU A 153 7.92 3.29 14.66
C LEU A 153 7.26 2.28 15.62
N LYS A 154 7.83 2.07 16.81
CA LYS A 154 7.24 1.19 17.84
C LYS A 154 5.86 1.72 18.28
N ILE A 155 5.73 3.03 18.46
CA ILE A 155 4.48 3.70 18.81
C ILE A 155 3.45 3.56 17.68
N ALA A 156 3.84 3.82 16.42
CA ALA A 156 2.96 3.64 15.28
C ALA A 156 2.49 2.18 15.16
N LYS A 157 3.40 1.22 15.34
CA LYS A 157 3.09 -0.22 15.32
C LYS A 157 2.10 -0.62 16.40
N SER A 158 2.18 -0.03 17.60
CA SER A 158 1.30 -0.37 18.71
C SER A 158 -0.18 -0.10 18.44
N THR A 159 -0.49 0.86 17.56
CA THR A 159 -1.86 1.19 17.14
C THR A 159 -2.61 0.03 16.49
N TYR A 160 -1.89 -0.96 15.93
CA TYR A 160 -2.50 -2.13 15.29
C TYR A 160 -3.03 -3.18 16.29
N GLY A 161 -2.83 -2.96 17.60
CA GLY A 161 -3.37 -3.82 18.65
C GLY A 161 -2.67 -5.17 18.71
N TRP A 162 -3.43 -6.26 18.92
CA TRP A 162 -2.86 -7.60 19.04
C TRP A 162 -2.03 -8.05 17.82
N PHE A 163 -2.34 -7.56 16.61
CA PHE A 163 -1.53 -7.81 15.41
C PHE A 163 -0.09 -7.30 15.56
N ALA A 164 0.12 -6.21 16.31
CA ALA A 164 1.44 -5.68 16.61
C ALA A 164 2.31 -6.69 17.40
N LEU A 165 1.66 -7.55 18.19
CA LEU A 165 2.32 -8.56 19.02
C LEU A 165 2.66 -9.82 18.24
N CYS A 166 1.86 -10.22 17.25
CA CYS A 166 2.12 -11.40 16.41
C CYS A 166 3.45 -11.34 15.66
N ASN A 167 3.88 -10.15 15.25
CA ASN A 167 5.17 -9.95 14.56
C ASN A 167 6.33 -9.70 15.53
N THR A 168 6.06 -9.38 16.79
CA THR A 168 7.08 -8.96 17.77
C THR A 168 7.35 -10.02 18.83
N PHE A 169 6.41 -10.96 19.03
CA PHE A 169 6.47 -11.97 20.08
C PHE A 169 6.01 -13.35 19.58
N HIS A 170 6.61 -14.40 20.14
CA HIS A 170 6.34 -15.82 19.83
C HIS A 170 4.83 -16.15 19.95
N PRO A 171 4.28 -17.14 19.23
CA PRO A 171 2.86 -17.54 19.32
C PRO A 171 2.33 -17.86 20.74
N CYS A 172 3.19 -17.99 21.76
CA CYS A 172 2.77 -18.13 23.16
C CYS A 172 2.50 -16.79 23.88
N SER A 173 2.71 -15.65 23.24
CA SER A 173 2.59 -14.34 23.88
C SER A 173 1.16 -13.83 24.01
N PHE A 174 0.20 -14.49 23.38
CA PHE A 174 -1.22 -14.33 23.70
C PHE A 174 -1.53 -14.59 25.17
N CYS A 175 -0.79 -15.50 25.83
CA CYS A 175 -0.94 -15.82 27.25
C CYS A 175 -0.47 -14.70 28.19
N THR A 176 0.10 -13.61 27.66
CA THR A 176 0.69 -12.52 28.45
C THR A 176 -0.05 -11.20 28.33
N LEU A 177 -1.15 -11.17 27.57
CA LEU A 177 -2.08 -10.06 27.58
C LEU A 177 -3.09 -10.27 28.71
N PRO A 178 -3.30 -9.30 29.61
CA PRO A 178 -4.28 -9.44 30.65
C PRO A 178 -5.68 -9.57 30.03
N LEU A 179 -6.36 -10.69 30.27
CA LEU A 179 -7.80 -10.82 29.99
C LEU A 179 -8.57 -9.95 31.00
N LYS A 180 -8.71 -8.65 30.71
CA LYS A 180 -9.73 -7.82 31.35
C LYS A 180 -11.01 -7.94 30.53
N CYS A 181 -11.82 -8.97 30.80
CA CYS A 181 -13.18 -9.03 30.27
C CYS A 181 -14.11 -8.20 31.18
N CYS A 182 -14.87 -7.29 30.57
CA CYS A 182 -16.11 -6.72 31.13
C CYS A 182 -16.01 -5.64 32.22
N ARG A 183 -15.04 -4.72 32.17
CA ARG A 183 -15.13 -3.46 32.94
C ARG A 183 -14.78 -2.24 32.10
N GLN A 184 -15.81 -1.52 31.67
CA GLN A 184 -15.70 -0.17 31.10
C GLN A 184 -15.64 0.84 32.25
N ASP A 185 -14.48 0.96 32.89
CA ASP A 185 -14.31 1.88 34.02
C ASP A 185 -13.70 3.24 33.61
N ASN A 186 -13.34 3.45 32.33
CA ASN A 186 -12.71 4.69 31.88
C ASN A 186 -13.31 5.22 30.56
N GLU A 187 -14.03 6.35 30.63
CA GLU A 187 -14.66 7.02 29.47
C GLU A 187 -13.63 7.48 28.42
N ASN A 188 -12.38 7.68 28.82
CA ASN A 188 -11.30 8.11 27.93
C ASN A 188 -10.67 6.96 27.13
N ILE A 189 -11.02 5.70 27.42
CA ILE A 189 -10.50 4.52 26.71
C ILE A 189 -11.66 3.77 26.05
N LEU A 190 -11.81 4.00 24.75
CA LEU A 190 -12.79 3.33 23.89
C LEU A 190 -12.11 2.17 23.14
N ASP A 191 -12.26 0.95 23.65
CA ASP A 191 -11.72 -0.26 23.04
C ASP A 191 -12.80 -1.34 22.88
N ASN A 192 -12.43 -2.49 22.31
CA ASN A 192 -13.26 -3.69 22.32
C ASN A 192 -13.50 -4.20 23.76
N CYS A 193 -14.49 -5.09 23.92
CA CYS A 193 -14.90 -5.69 25.20
C CYS A 193 -13.74 -6.24 26.07
N CYS A 194 -12.61 -6.57 25.46
CA CYS A 194 -11.47 -7.22 26.11
C CYS A 194 -10.21 -6.32 26.24
N TYR A 195 -10.29 -5.03 25.87
CA TYR A 195 -9.17 -4.08 25.97
C TYR A 195 -7.87 -4.52 25.27
N TYR A 196 -7.96 -5.36 24.24
CA TYR A 196 -6.76 -5.95 23.63
C TYR A 196 -5.90 -4.93 22.88
N ASN A 197 -6.51 -3.89 22.30
CA ASN A 197 -5.73 -2.89 21.57
C ASN A 197 -5.00 -1.97 22.58
N PHE A 198 -5.68 -1.57 23.65
CA PHE A 198 -5.09 -0.79 24.73
C PHE A 198 -3.95 -1.54 25.43
N ALA A 199 -4.16 -2.81 25.80
CA ALA A 199 -3.12 -3.63 26.41
C ALA A 199 -1.91 -3.85 25.49
N ALA A 200 -2.12 -3.94 24.17
CA ALA A 200 -1.03 -3.99 23.20
C ALA A 200 -0.24 -2.68 23.14
N VAL A 201 -0.91 -1.53 23.24
CA VAL A 201 -0.25 -0.22 23.33
C VAL A 201 0.70 -0.19 24.52
N GLN A 202 0.20 -0.46 25.72
CA GLN A 202 1.01 -0.47 26.94
C GLN A 202 2.19 -1.43 26.85
N LYS A 203 1.98 -2.62 26.28
CA LYS A 203 3.03 -3.63 26.19
C LYS A 203 4.13 -3.27 25.19
N VAL A 204 3.77 -2.63 24.08
CA VAL A 204 4.73 -2.24 23.04
C VAL A 204 5.45 -0.95 23.41
N THR A 205 4.76 0.03 24.01
CA THR A 205 5.33 1.35 24.35
C THR A 205 5.97 1.38 25.73
N GLY A 206 5.52 0.53 26.67
CA GLY A 206 5.92 0.57 28.07
C GLY A 206 5.25 1.69 28.87
N LEU A 207 4.27 2.40 28.29
CA LEU A 207 3.54 3.48 28.94
C LEU A 207 2.52 2.95 29.95
N SER A 208 2.38 3.65 31.08
CA SER A 208 1.44 3.29 32.14
C SER A 208 0.01 3.74 31.81
N ASP A 209 -0.98 3.29 32.59
CA ASP A 209 -2.38 3.72 32.44
C ASP A 209 -2.53 5.24 32.55
N SER A 210 -1.77 5.90 33.44
CA SER A 210 -1.82 7.35 33.64
C SER A 210 -1.17 8.15 32.52
N ASP A 211 -0.26 7.53 31.77
CA ASP A 211 0.43 8.19 30.67
C ASP A 211 -0.45 8.24 29.40
N ILE A 212 -1.46 7.38 29.28
CA ILE A 212 -2.38 7.35 28.14
C ILE A 212 -3.61 8.21 28.45
N LEU A 213 -3.59 9.44 27.93
CA LEU A 213 -4.62 10.45 28.18
C LEU A 213 -5.96 10.13 27.49
N TYR A 214 -5.89 9.53 26.30
CA TYR A 214 -7.07 9.15 25.52
C TYR A 214 -6.74 8.02 24.57
N ALA A 215 -7.65 7.08 24.35
CA ALA A 215 -7.52 6.06 23.32
C ALA A 215 -8.88 5.70 22.72
N SER A 216 -8.95 5.62 21.39
CA SER A 216 -10.12 5.14 20.66
C SER A 216 -9.70 4.17 19.57
N PHE A 217 -10.13 2.92 19.67
CA PHE A 217 -9.80 1.84 18.74
C PHE A 217 -10.97 1.41 17.86
N GLY A 218 -11.95 2.29 17.69
CA GLY A 218 -13.12 2.10 16.82
C GLY A 218 -12.75 1.66 15.39
N ASN A 219 -13.72 1.03 14.73
CA ASN A 219 -13.57 0.50 13.37
C ASN A 219 -14.59 1.17 12.41
N SER A 220 -14.68 2.49 12.41
CA SER A 220 -15.42 3.21 11.36
C SER A 220 -14.45 3.66 10.26
N SER A 221 -14.92 3.69 9.02
CA SER A 221 -14.10 4.02 7.84
C SER A 221 -13.67 5.49 7.79
N GLU A 222 -14.33 6.37 8.54
CA GLU A 222 -14.08 7.81 8.53
C GLU A 222 -13.46 8.33 9.83
N GLU A 223 -13.57 7.58 10.93
CA GLU A 223 -12.98 7.95 12.23
C GLU A 223 -11.76 7.06 12.49
N PRO A 224 -10.54 7.55 12.23
CA PRO A 224 -9.36 6.74 12.44
C PRO A 224 -9.20 6.42 13.92
N ALA A 225 -8.86 5.18 14.22
CA ALA A 225 -8.43 4.80 15.55
C ALA A 225 -7.13 5.53 15.91
N PHE A 226 -7.04 6.06 17.12
CA PHE A 226 -5.87 6.80 17.59
C PHE A 226 -5.79 6.79 19.11
N TYR A 227 -4.63 7.14 19.65
CA TYR A 227 -4.47 7.44 21.06
C TYR A 227 -3.58 8.66 21.27
N VAL A 228 -3.75 9.30 22.43
CA VAL A 228 -2.93 10.40 22.92
C VAL A 228 -2.26 9.94 24.21
N ALA A 229 -0.95 10.12 24.31
CA ALA A 229 -0.18 9.74 25.48
C ALA A 229 0.93 10.74 25.78
N VAL A 230 1.50 10.67 26.98
CA VAL A 230 2.65 11.46 27.40
C VAL A 230 3.80 10.51 27.71
N ASP A 231 4.94 10.70 27.03
CA ASP A 231 6.17 10.02 27.39
C ASP A 231 7.10 10.99 28.11
N HIS A 232 7.19 10.82 29.43
CA HIS A 232 8.02 11.66 30.29
C HIS A 232 9.53 11.42 30.12
N GLN A 233 9.94 10.24 29.65
CA GLN A 233 11.35 9.92 29.42
C GLN A 233 11.87 10.61 28.16
N LYS A 234 11.05 10.61 27.10
CA LYS A 234 11.37 11.24 25.82
C LYS A 234 10.89 12.69 25.73
N LYS A 235 10.09 13.17 26.68
CA LYS A 235 9.48 14.52 26.74
C LYS A 235 8.62 14.82 25.52
N TYR A 236 7.75 13.86 25.17
CA TYR A 236 6.79 14.02 24.07
C TYR A 236 5.34 13.86 24.54
N ILE A 237 4.46 14.68 23.97
CA ILE A 237 3.02 14.45 23.93
C ILE A 237 2.74 13.79 22.58
N ILE A 238 2.36 12.52 22.61
CA ILE A 238 2.29 11.65 21.45
C ILE A 238 0.85 11.55 20.95
N ILE A 239 0.65 11.69 19.65
CA ILE A 239 -0.58 11.37 18.94
C ILE A 239 -0.27 10.24 17.96
N ALA A 240 -0.78 9.04 18.23
CA ALA A 240 -0.52 7.87 17.40
C ALA A 240 -1.78 7.48 16.63
N VAL A 241 -1.71 7.52 15.30
CA VAL A 241 -2.84 7.28 14.40
C VAL A 241 -2.68 5.92 13.72
N ARG A 242 -3.70 5.07 13.86
CA ARG A 242 -3.74 3.75 13.24
C ARG A 242 -3.96 3.86 11.74
N GLY A 243 -3.22 3.07 10.98
CA GLY A 243 -3.51 2.86 9.56
C GLY A 243 -4.66 1.89 9.32
N THR A 244 -4.94 1.70 8.05
CA THR A 244 -5.90 0.73 7.50
C THR A 244 -5.66 -0.70 8.00
N ARG A 245 -6.74 -1.47 8.24
CA ARG A 245 -6.68 -2.90 8.60
C ARG A 245 -6.89 -3.83 7.41
N SER A 246 -7.43 -3.33 6.29
CA SER A 246 -7.82 -4.15 5.15
C SER A 246 -7.33 -3.57 3.80
N PHE A 247 -7.13 -4.43 2.80
CA PHE A 247 -6.84 -3.94 1.46
C PHE A 247 -8.02 -3.13 0.86
N SER A 248 -9.25 -3.38 1.31
CA SER A 248 -10.45 -2.61 0.95
C SER A 248 -10.37 -1.14 1.35
N ASP A 249 -9.92 -0.83 2.57
CA ASP A 249 -9.82 0.58 3.00
C ASP A 249 -8.75 1.29 2.16
N LEU A 250 -7.65 0.60 1.80
CA LEU A 250 -6.59 1.15 0.96
C LEU A 250 -7.11 1.49 -0.45
N LEU A 251 -7.93 0.64 -1.05
CA LEU A 251 -8.52 0.89 -2.37
C LEU A 251 -9.53 2.05 -2.36
N THR A 252 -10.32 2.15 -1.30
CA THR A 252 -11.27 3.26 -1.10
C THR A 252 -10.52 4.59 -1.03
N VAL A 253 -9.35 4.60 -0.39
CA VAL A 253 -8.43 5.74 -0.37
C VAL A 253 -7.89 5.99 -1.80
N ILE A 254 -7.29 5.02 -2.49
CA ILE A 254 -6.72 5.27 -3.84
C ILE A 254 -7.72 5.88 -4.82
N ASN A 255 -8.99 5.50 -4.75
CA ASN A 255 -10.05 5.99 -5.65
C ASN A 255 -10.72 7.29 -5.16
N ALA A 256 -10.26 7.89 -4.07
CA ALA A 256 -10.88 9.09 -3.51
C ALA A 256 -10.56 10.35 -4.32
N GLU A 257 -11.51 11.28 -4.27
CA GLU A 257 -11.39 12.59 -4.89
C GLU A 257 -10.32 13.45 -4.21
N ILE A 258 -9.87 14.47 -4.95
CA ILE A 258 -8.94 15.49 -4.46
C ILE A 258 -9.77 16.70 -4.03
N GLN A 259 -9.45 17.24 -2.87
CA GLN A 259 -10.11 18.41 -2.31
C GLN A 259 -9.08 19.50 -2.02
N ASP A 260 -9.50 20.76 -2.12
CA ASP A 260 -8.68 21.88 -1.67
C ASP A 260 -8.52 21.84 -0.15
N PHE A 261 -7.28 21.92 0.31
CA PHE A 261 -6.94 22.01 1.71
C PHE A 261 -7.37 23.39 2.24
N PRO A 262 -7.96 23.46 3.43
CA PRO A 262 -8.37 24.73 4.04
C PRO A 262 -7.13 25.54 4.46
N SER A 263 -6.53 26.26 3.52
CA SER A 263 -5.46 27.23 3.80
C SER A 263 -6.05 28.58 4.22
N VAL A 264 -5.35 29.26 5.13
CA VAL A 264 -5.65 30.61 5.63
C VAL A 264 -5.28 31.67 4.59
N ASP A 265 -4.35 31.37 3.68
CA ASP A 265 -3.89 32.30 2.65
C ASP A 265 -4.45 31.91 1.27
N ALA A 266 -5.29 32.79 0.72
CA ALA A 266 -6.03 32.62 -0.54
C ALA A 266 -5.15 32.55 -1.81
N SER A 267 -3.82 32.58 -1.68
CA SER A 267 -2.88 32.69 -2.80
C SER A 267 -2.36 31.35 -3.33
N SER A 268 -2.55 30.24 -2.62
CA SER A 268 -2.09 28.91 -3.05
C SER A 268 -3.17 27.84 -2.85
N SER A 269 -3.68 27.27 -3.95
CA SER A 269 -4.64 26.16 -3.94
C SER A 269 -3.92 24.85 -3.59
N PHE A 270 -3.80 24.59 -2.30
CA PHE A 270 -3.26 23.33 -1.79
C PHE A 270 -4.26 22.21 -2.05
N LYS A 271 -3.82 21.11 -2.64
CA LYS A 271 -4.70 19.96 -2.92
C LYS A 271 -4.29 18.76 -2.08
N CYS A 272 -5.28 18.14 -1.45
CA CYS A 272 -5.13 16.99 -0.59
C CYS A 272 -6.14 15.91 -0.99
N HIS A 273 -5.77 14.66 -0.74
CA HIS A 273 -6.70 13.54 -0.81
C HIS A 273 -7.89 13.74 0.15
N ARG A 274 -9.14 13.69 -0.37
CA ARG A 274 -10.38 13.99 0.38
C ARG A 274 -10.57 13.14 1.64
N GLY A 275 -10.44 11.82 1.53
CA GLY A 275 -10.62 10.91 2.67
C GLY A 275 -9.64 11.18 3.82
N VAL A 276 -8.35 11.28 3.52
CA VAL A 276 -7.31 11.65 4.49
C VAL A 276 -7.54 13.02 5.12
N LEU A 277 -7.93 14.02 4.33
CA LEU A 277 -8.27 15.34 4.85
C LEU A 277 -9.47 15.28 5.82
N HIS A 278 -10.52 14.54 5.47
CA HIS A 278 -11.69 14.39 6.33
C HIS A 278 -11.34 13.71 7.66
N SER A 279 -10.55 12.63 7.63
CA SER A 279 -10.08 11.96 8.84
C SER A 279 -9.17 12.84 9.69
N ALA A 280 -8.32 13.67 9.08
CA ALA A 280 -7.48 14.62 9.80
C ALA A 280 -8.31 15.74 10.47
N LEU A 281 -9.31 16.29 9.78
CA LEU A 281 -10.24 17.28 10.33
C LEU A 281 -11.07 16.70 11.48
N PHE A 282 -11.51 15.44 11.35
CA PHE A 282 -12.18 14.73 12.44
C PHE A 282 -11.28 14.63 13.68
N LEU A 283 -10.02 14.22 13.51
CA LEU A 283 -9.06 14.11 14.61
C LEU A 283 -8.76 15.47 15.24
N GLU A 284 -8.56 16.51 14.45
CA GLU A 284 -8.34 17.87 14.95
C GLU A 284 -9.53 18.31 15.82
N LYS A 285 -10.76 18.15 15.31
CA LYS A 285 -11.98 18.47 16.06
C LYS A 285 -12.03 17.67 17.37
N LYS A 286 -11.79 16.36 17.32
CA LYS A 286 -11.82 15.50 18.49
C LYS A 286 -10.78 15.89 19.54
N LEU A 287 -9.56 16.21 19.12
CA LEU A 287 -8.48 16.66 20.01
C LEU A 287 -8.80 18.01 20.67
N ASN A 288 -9.45 18.93 19.94
CA ASN A 288 -9.91 20.21 20.46
C ASN A 288 -11.08 20.04 21.45
N ASP A 289 -12.06 19.20 21.12
CA ASP A 289 -13.23 18.91 21.98
C ASP A 289 -12.79 18.29 23.31
N LEU A 290 -11.78 17.41 23.27
CA LEU A 290 -11.19 16.82 24.47
C LEU A 290 -10.27 17.78 25.23
N ASN A 291 -9.84 18.88 24.60
CA ASN A 291 -8.86 19.84 25.11
C ASN A 291 -7.53 19.19 25.60
N VAL A 292 -7.26 17.97 25.15
CA VAL A 292 -6.22 17.08 25.73
C VAL A 292 -4.81 17.63 25.50
N LEU A 293 -4.54 18.18 24.31
CA LEU A 293 -3.22 18.72 23.98
C LEU A 293 -2.89 19.98 24.79
N LYS A 294 -3.89 20.84 25.02
CA LYS A 294 -3.71 22.08 25.77
C LYS A 294 -3.44 21.79 27.24
N VAL A 295 -4.17 20.84 27.83
CA VAL A 295 -3.95 20.39 29.21
C VAL A 295 -2.56 19.77 29.33
N ALA A 296 -2.23 18.81 28.47
CA ALA A 296 -0.94 18.11 28.52
C ALA A 296 0.26 19.05 28.36
N LEU A 297 0.18 20.06 27.47
CA LEU A 297 1.21 21.08 27.31
C LEU A 297 1.28 22.06 28.48
N THR A 298 0.15 22.36 29.13
CA THR A 298 0.14 23.23 30.32
C THR A 298 0.86 22.54 31.48
N GLU A 299 0.64 21.24 31.65
CA GLU A 299 1.30 20.42 32.67
C GLU A 299 2.77 20.11 32.31
N ASN A 300 3.10 20.06 31.01
CA ASN A 300 4.44 19.73 30.51
C ASN A 300 4.94 20.76 29.47
N PRO A 301 5.22 22.02 29.85
CA PRO A 301 5.52 23.10 28.88
C PRO A 301 6.78 22.90 28.04
N SER A 302 7.69 22.04 28.49
CA SER A 302 8.95 21.73 27.79
C SER A 302 8.85 20.59 26.77
N TYR A 303 7.67 19.96 26.65
CA TYR A 303 7.50 18.76 25.83
C TYR A 303 7.13 19.13 24.40
N ALA A 304 7.63 18.34 23.45
CA ALA A 304 7.26 18.47 22.04
C ALA A 304 6.00 17.63 21.73
N ILE A 305 5.20 18.06 20.76
CA ILE A 305 4.12 17.23 20.23
C ILE A 305 4.71 16.32 19.15
N GLY A 306 4.58 15.01 19.32
CA GLY A 306 4.99 14.00 18.35
C GLY A 306 3.77 13.34 17.73
N ILE A 307 3.57 13.44 16.42
CA ILE A 307 2.49 12.73 15.72
C ILE A 307 3.10 11.57 14.94
N THR A 308 2.49 10.39 15.01
CA THR A 308 3.01 9.23 14.29
C THR A 308 1.92 8.34 13.72
N GLY A 309 2.27 7.62 12.66
CA GLY A 309 1.38 6.67 12.01
C GLY A 309 2.08 5.92 10.88
N HIS A 310 1.51 4.79 10.50
CA HIS A 310 1.99 3.94 9.41
C HIS A 310 0.94 3.81 8.31
N CYS A 311 1.35 3.67 7.04
CA CYS A 311 0.44 3.54 5.90
C CYS A 311 -0.55 4.72 5.86
N LEU A 312 -1.87 4.45 5.80
CA LEU A 312 -2.91 5.47 5.87
C LEU A 312 -2.78 6.36 7.13
N GLY A 313 -2.42 5.77 8.27
CA GLY A 313 -2.25 6.51 9.53
C GLY A 313 -1.11 7.51 9.46
N GLY A 314 -0.06 7.21 8.69
CA GLY A 314 1.05 8.13 8.41
C GLY A 314 0.60 9.32 7.56
N SER A 315 -0.22 9.07 6.54
CA SER A 315 -0.82 10.15 5.73
C SER A 315 -1.74 11.04 6.55
N ILE A 316 -2.60 10.45 7.38
CA ILE A 316 -3.50 11.21 8.29
C ILE A 316 -2.67 12.02 9.29
N ALA A 317 -1.61 11.43 9.88
CA ALA A 317 -0.71 12.12 10.80
C ALA A 317 -0.02 13.34 10.16
N ALA A 318 0.42 13.24 8.90
CA ALA A 318 1.03 14.35 8.18
C ALA A 318 0.05 15.51 7.95
N VAL A 319 -1.17 15.19 7.48
CA VAL A 319 -2.23 16.17 7.20
C VAL A 319 -2.75 16.79 8.49
N LEU A 320 -2.90 16.00 9.56
CA LEU A 320 -3.20 16.51 10.90
C LEU A 320 -2.10 17.44 11.40
N GLY A 321 -0.84 17.09 11.17
CA GLY A 321 0.30 17.97 11.46
C GLY A 321 0.21 19.31 10.73
N LEU A 322 -0.15 19.33 9.44
CA LEU A 322 -0.39 20.58 8.70
C LEU A 322 -1.48 21.44 9.35
N LEU A 323 -2.60 20.83 9.77
CA LEU A 323 -3.70 21.54 10.45
C LEU A 323 -3.29 22.10 11.81
N LEU A 324 -2.50 21.35 12.58
CA LEU A 324 -2.09 21.71 13.93
C LEU A 324 -0.89 22.67 13.97
N ARG A 325 -0.08 22.73 12.90
CA ARG A 325 1.17 23.52 12.83
C ARG A 325 1.00 25.00 13.17
N PRO A 326 -0.05 25.71 12.71
CA PRO A 326 -0.24 27.12 13.05
C PRO A 326 -0.40 27.37 14.56
N ARG A 327 -0.93 26.39 15.31
CA ARG A 327 -1.10 26.47 16.78
C ARG A 327 0.08 25.88 17.54
N TYR A 328 0.76 24.89 16.96
CA TYR A 328 1.85 24.15 17.59
C TYR A 328 3.10 24.12 16.67
N PRO A 329 3.86 25.24 16.58
CA PRO A 329 4.96 25.39 15.63
C PRO A 329 6.19 24.53 15.93
N ASN A 330 6.21 23.79 17.05
CA ASN A 330 7.26 22.84 17.41
C ASN A 330 6.85 21.38 17.23
N LEU A 331 5.65 21.09 16.68
CA LEU A 331 5.20 19.71 16.46
C LEU A 331 6.14 18.98 15.48
N GLN A 332 6.31 17.68 15.69
CA GLN A 332 7.14 16.81 14.85
C GLN A 332 6.31 15.60 14.43
N CYS A 333 6.26 15.32 13.13
CA CYS A 333 5.59 14.14 12.58
C CYS A 333 6.62 13.08 12.21
N PHE A 334 6.41 11.84 12.66
CA PHE A 334 7.22 10.67 12.35
C PHE A 334 6.32 9.64 11.67
N ILE A 335 6.43 9.50 10.36
CA ILE A 335 5.49 8.69 9.58
C ILE A 335 6.21 7.61 8.78
N TYR A 336 5.53 6.49 8.59
CA TYR A 336 6.14 5.29 7.99
C TYR A 336 5.29 4.84 6.82
N ALA A 337 5.92 4.68 5.65
CA ALA A 337 5.27 4.19 4.45
C ALA A 337 3.90 4.88 4.13
N PRO A 338 3.80 6.21 4.20
CA PRO A 338 2.52 6.90 3.99
C PRO A 338 2.01 6.73 2.56
N LEU A 339 0.73 6.95 2.29
CA LEU A 339 0.23 7.16 0.93
C LEU A 339 0.65 8.53 0.37
N ALA A 340 0.69 8.60 -0.96
CA ALA A 340 0.78 9.86 -1.71
C ALA A 340 -0.53 10.65 -1.62
N VAL A 341 -0.55 11.73 -0.84
CA VAL A 341 -1.81 12.44 -0.48
C VAL A 341 -1.79 13.94 -0.72
N LEU A 342 -0.63 14.54 -0.99
CA LEU A 342 -0.48 15.99 -1.19
C LEU A 342 -0.06 16.32 -2.61
N SER A 343 -0.53 17.45 -3.14
CA SER A 343 0.00 17.97 -4.40
C SER A 343 1.43 18.52 -4.25
N ALA A 344 2.14 18.68 -5.36
CA ALA A 344 3.56 19.06 -5.37
C ALA A 344 3.83 20.37 -4.63
N GLU A 345 2.89 21.32 -4.71
CA GLU A 345 2.98 22.67 -4.14
C GLU A 345 3.02 22.66 -2.61
N VAL A 346 2.46 21.63 -1.97
CA VAL A 346 2.38 21.52 -0.50
C VAL A 346 3.60 20.81 0.10
N ILE A 347 4.34 20.05 -0.72
CA ILE A 347 5.49 19.27 -0.23
C ILE A 347 6.52 20.14 0.49
N PRO A 348 6.94 21.32 -0.02
CA PRO A 348 7.87 22.19 0.70
C PRO A 348 7.41 22.58 2.11
N ASN A 349 6.10 22.79 2.32
CA ASN A 349 5.53 23.13 3.63
C ASN A 349 5.57 21.99 4.65
N THR A 350 5.91 20.78 4.23
CA THR A 350 5.99 19.59 5.11
C THR A 350 7.42 19.24 5.51
N LEU A 351 8.42 19.85 4.85
CA LEU A 351 9.82 19.44 4.96
C LEU A 351 10.44 19.76 6.33
N ASP A 352 9.99 20.81 7.02
CA ASP A 352 10.55 21.21 8.32
C ASP A 352 10.04 20.37 9.50
N PHE A 353 8.86 19.73 9.36
CA PHE A 353 8.20 19.06 10.48
C PHE A 353 7.76 17.62 10.22
N VAL A 354 7.73 17.13 8.97
CA VAL A 354 7.35 15.75 8.64
C VAL A 354 8.58 14.94 8.26
N PHE A 355 8.87 13.93 9.09
CA PHE A 355 9.90 12.93 8.86
C PHE A 355 9.27 11.62 8.42
N THR A 356 9.53 11.24 7.17
CA THR A 356 8.98 10.05 6.52
C THR A 356 10.04 8.98 6.38
N THR A 357 9.72 7.73 6.70
CA THR A 357 10.61 6.59 6.47
C THR A 357 9.98 5.62 5.47
N VAL A 358 10.75 5.22 4.46
CA VAL A 358 10.33 4.27 3.41
C VAL A 358 11.40 3.20 3.21
N VAL A 359 10.98 1.95 3.04
CA VAL A 359 11.90 0.82 2.92
C VAL A 359 11.76 0.15 1.55
N GLY A 360 12.88 -0.03 0.87
CA GLY A 360 13.04 -0.89 -0.30
C GLY A 360 12.04 -0.60 -1.42
N ASP A 361 11.28 -1.63 -1.78
CA ASP A 361 10.33 -1.58 -2.89
C ASP A 361 8.91 -1.30 -2.40
N ASP A 362 8.73 -0.58 -1.29
CA ASP A 362 7.39 -0.22 -0.86
C ASP A 362 6.70 0.70 -1.88
N ILE A 363 5.54 0.26 -2.35
CA ILE A 363 4.72 0.92 -3.37
C ILE A 363 3.79 1.97 -2.78
N VAL A 364 3.42 1.85 -1.50
CA VAL A 364 2.37 2.68 -0.87
C VAL A 364 2.67 4.18 -0.94
N PRO A 365 3.93 4.65 -0.75
CA PRO A 365 4.32 6.04 -0.97
C PRO A 365 4.09 6.60 -2.38
N CYS A 366 3.92 5.73 -3.38
CA CYS A 366 3.61 6.13 -4.76
C CYS A 366 2.13 5.99 -5.11
N LEU A 367 1.31 5.35 -4.26
CA LEU A 367 -0.07 5.00 -4.59
C LEU A 367 -0.99 6.23 -4.54
N CYS A 368 -1.48 6.62 -5.72
CA CYS A 368 -2.64 7.48 -5.91
C CYS A 368 -3.35 7.09 -7.22
N ALA A 369 -4.55 7.63 -7.45
CA ALA A 369 -5.32 7.37 -8.67
C ALA A 369 -4.49 7.61 -9.96
N ASN A 370 -3.73 8.71 -10.01
CA ASN A 370 -2.92 9.05 -11.19
C ASN A 370 -1.77 8.04 -11.42
N SER A 371 -1.08 7.61 -10.35
CA SER A 371 -0.02 6.59 -10.46
C SER A 371 -0.57 5.26 -10.97
N CYS A 372 -1.79 4.88 -10.58
CA CYS A 372 -2.46 3.67 -11.08
C CYS A 372 -2.80 3.78 -12.57
N LYS A 373 -3.29 4.95 -13.02
CA LYS A 373 -3.54 5.21 -14.45
C LYS A 373 -2.25 5.19 -15.29
N LYS A 374 -1.17 5.77 -14.77
CA LYS A 374 0.17 5.72 -15.42
C LYS A 374 0.66 4.28 -15.57
N LEU A 375 0.58 3.49 -14.50
CA LEU A 375 0.91 2.06 -14.56
C LEU A 375 0.08 1.34 -15.62
N LEU A 376 -1.23 1.60 -15.68
CA LEU A 376 -2.09 1.01 -16.71
C LEU A 376 -1.62 1.38 -18.12
N ALA A 377 -1.36 2.66 -18.37
CA ALA A 377 -0.84 3.11 -19.67
C ALA A 377 0.49 2.42 -20.04
N GLU A 378 1.37 2.21 -19.05
CA GLU A 378 2.63 1.49 -19.26
C GLU A 378 2.44 0.00 -19.55
N ILE A 379 1.50 -0.67 -18.86
CA ILE A 379 1.11 -2.06 -19.14
C ILE A 379 0.63 -2.17 -20.59
N LEU A 380 -0.30 -1.30 -21.02
CA LEU A 380 -0.85 -1.31 -22.38
C LEU A 380 0.25 -1.07 -23.41
N ARG A 381 1.08 -0.04 -23.21
CA ARG A 381 2.21 0.25 -24.08
C ARG A 381 3.16 -0.94 -24.19
N SER A 382 3.46 -1.60 -23.06
CA SER A 382 4.33 -2.79 -23.07
C SER A 382 3.73 -3.96 -23.86
N LEU A 383 2.40 -4.11 -23.83
CA LEU A 383 1.67 -5.11 -24.60
C LEU A 383 1.60 -4.77 -26.09
N GLU A 384 1.54 -3.49 -26.46
CA GLU A 384 1.57 -3.04 -27.86
C GLU A 384 2.96 -3.20 -28.47
N GLU A 385 4.01 -2.88 -27.71
CA GLU A 385 5.40 -2.95 -28.17
C GLU A 385 5.95 -4.39 -28.23
N THR A 386 5.36 -5.34 -27.51
CA THR A 386 5.88 -6.71 -27.43
C THR A 386 5.65 -7.49 -28.72
N LYS A 387 6.73 -8.02 -29.29
CA LYS A 387 6.69 -8.93 -30.44
C LYS A 387 6.49 -10.40 -30.03
N ILE A 388 6.42 -10.67 -28.72
CA ILE A 388 6.33 -12.03 -28.18
C ILE A 388 4.85 -12.40 -28.01
N PRO A 389 4.38 -13.54 -28.52
CA PRO A 389 2.99 -13.94 -28.36
C PRO A 389 2.65 -14.19 -26.88
N LYS A 390 1.45 -13.79 -26.45
CA LYS A 390 0.99 -13.80 -25.04
C LYS A 390 1.22 -15.13 -24.32
N TYR A 391 0.90 -16.27 -24.95
CA TYR A 391 1.11 -17.59 -24.35
C TYR A 391 2.59 -17.82 -23.99
N LYS A 392 3.53 -17.32 -24.80
CA LYS A 392 4.98 -17.48 -24.57
C LYS A 392 5.46 -16.56 -23.45
N ILE A 393 4.86 -15.38 -23.29
CA ILE A 393 5.11 -14.49 -22.15
C ILE A 393 4.66 -15.18 -20.85
N LEU A 394 3.43 -15.67 -20.83
CA LEU A 394 2.83 -16.34 -19.67
C LEU A 394 3.59 -17.62 -19.31
N MET A 395 3.90 -18.49 -20.29
CA MET A 395 4.66 -19.72 -20.07
C MET A 395 6.07 -19.42 -19.53
N ARG A 396 6.75 -18.37 -20.04
CA ARG A 396 8.05 -17.95 -19.52
C ARG A 396 7.96 -17.38 -18.10
N GLY A 397 6.91 -16.63 -17.79
CA GLY A 397 6.65 -16.13 -16.44
C GLY A 397 6.39 -17.27 -15.45
N PHE A 398 5.56 -18.23 -15.84
CA PHE A 398 5.27 -19.44 -15.09
C PHE A 398 6.54 -20.29 -14.89
N TRP A 399 7.36 -20.46 -15.93
CA TRP A 399 8.63 -21.17 -15.82
C TRP A 399 9.63 -20.45 -14.91
N LYS A 400 9.72 -19.11 -14.96
CA LYS A 400 10.52 -18.33 -14.01
C LYS A 400 10.03 -18.51 -12.57
N TYR A 401 8.72 -18.54 -12.34
CA TYR A 401 8.13 -18.76 -11.01
C TYR A 401 8.43 -20.18 -10.50
N ILE A 402 8.23 -21.21 -11.32
CA ILE A 402 8.57 -22.60 -10.99
C ILE A 402 10.08 -22.74 -10.73
N VAL A 403 10.94 -22.18 -11.59
CA VAL A 403 12.39 -22.24 -11.41
C VAL A 403 12.81 -21.46 -10.17
N LYS A 404 12.15 -20.34 -9.81
CA LYS A 404 12.43 -19.61 -8.57
C LYS A 404 11.99 -20.40 -7.33
N TYR A 405 10.84 -21.06 -7.38
CA TYR A 405 10.31 -21.92 -6.32
C TYR A 405 11.18 -23.19 -6.14
N SER A 406 11.61 -23.80 -7.25
CA SER A 406 12.58 -24.90 -7.28
C SER A 406 13.95 -24.44 -6.76
N LYS A 407 14.40 -23.24 -7.11
CA LYS A 407 15.64 -22.66 -6.57
C LYS A 407 15.53 -22.22 -5.11
N GLU A 408 14.34 -21.94 -4.58
CA GLU A 408 14.13 -21.68 -3.15
C GLU A 408 14.13 -22.99 -2.34
N SER A 409 13.68 -24.12 -2.90
CA SER A 409 13.89 -25.44 -2.30
C SER A 409 15.34 -25.93 -2.43
N GLU A 410 16.02 -25.62 -3.55
CA GLU A 410 17.42 -25.96 -3.81
C GLU A 410 18.43 -25.00 -3.16
N LYS A 411 18.04 -23.80 -2.69
CA LYS A 411 18.93 -22.90 -1.93
C LYS A 411 19.31 -23.45 -0.54
N LYS A 412 18.75 -24.59 -0.12
CA LYS A 412 19.30 -25.44 0.96
C LYS A 412 20.48 -26.32 0.52
N SER A 413 20.79 -26.39 -0.77
CA SER A 413 21.91 -27.18 -1.32
C SER A 413 22.64 -26.41 -2.42
N GLN A 414 23.68 -25.71 -1.98
CA GLN A 414 24.90 -25.37 -2.73
C GLN A 414 24.87 -24.32 -3.86
N LYS A 415 25.79 -23.36 -3.66
CA LYS A 415 26.37 -22.39 -4.59
C LYS A 415 27.15 -23.09 -5.72
N THR A 416 27.07 -22.62 -6.97
CA THR A 416 28.21 -22.05 -7.74
C THR A 416 27.81 -21.52 -9.15
N CYS A 417 28.62 -20.57 -9.63
CA CYS A 417 28.66 -19.80 -10.88
C CYS A 417 28.44 -20.56 -12.21
N ASN A 418 27.86 -19.92 -13.25
CA ASN A 418 28.58 -19.08 -14.22
C ASN A 418 27.68 -18.51 -15.34
N THR A 419 28.18 -17.42 -15.92
CA THR A 419 27.66 -16.53 -16.98
C THR A 419 27.71 -17.12 -18.39
N GLN A 420 26.81 -16.68 -19.27
CA GLN A 420 27.10 -16.34 -20.68
C GLN A 420 25.92 -15.55 -21.30
N GLY A 421 26.25 -14.49 -22.03
CA GLY A 421 25.32 -13.53 -22.62
C GLY A 421 25.13 -13.71 -24.12
N GLU A 422 24.14 -13.01 -24.66
CA GLU A 422 23.92 -12.83 -26.09
C GLU A 422 23.26 -11.47 -26.38
N ARG A 423 23.72 -10.84 -27.46
CA ARG A 423 23.43 -9.49 -27.94
C ARG A 423 22.24 -9.51 -28.92
N ASP A 424 21.51 -8.41 -29.04
CA ASP A 424 21.37 -7.65 -30.31
C ASP A 424 20.21 -6.62 -30.35
N ALA A 425 20.56 -5.47 -30.94
CA ALA A 425 19.87 -4.48 -31.79
C ALA A 425 18.63 -3.66 -31.32
N GLU A 426 18.86 -2.34 -31.24
CA GLU A 426 17.92 -1.20 -31.25
C GLU A 426 17.18 -1.03 -32.58
N ILE A 427 15.91 -0.58 -32.55
CA ILE A 427 15.36 0.47 -33.44
C ILE A 427 14.25 1.24 -32.68
N THR A 428 14.35 2.57 -32.68
CA THR A 428 13.49 3.58 -32.07
C THR A 428 12.41 4.07 -33.04
N THR A 429 11.16 4.26 -32.59
CA THR A 429 10.28 5.38 -33.01
C THR A 429 9.12 5.57 -32.03
N THR A 430 9.02 6.78 -31.49
CA THR A 430 7.98 7.28 -30.58
C THR A 430 6.75 7.76 -31.33
N HIS A 431 5.55 7.34 -30.91
CA HIS A 431 4.30 8.02 -31.25
C HIS A 431 3.56 8.41 -29.96
N LYS A 432 3.39 9.72 -29.76
CA LYS A 432 2.54 10.32 -28.71
C LYS A 432 1.09 10.28 -29.17
N GLY A 433 0.23 9.62 -28.40
CA GLY A 433 -1.23 9.72 -28.50
C GLY A 433 -1.76 10.47 -27.28
N GLU A 434 -2.31 11.66 -27.51
CA GLU A 434 -3.02 12.47 -26.53
C GLU A 434 -4.42 11.93 -26.21
N ARG A 435 -4.98 12.42 -25.08
CA ARG A 435 -6.40 12.55 -24.67
C ARG A 435 -6.85 11.50 -23.63
N THR A 436 -7.58 11.84 -22.56
CA THR A 436 -8.44 12.99 -22.22
C THR A 436 -8.41 13.27 -20.71
N ALA A 437 -8.53 14.54 -20.34
CA ALA A 437 -8.50 15.07 -18.96
C ALA A 437 -9.68 14.59 -18.09
N SER A 438 -9.36 13.86 -17.02
CA SER A 438 -10.00 14.09 -15.71
C SER A 438 -9.08 15.00 -14.90
N ASN A 439 -9.48 15.55 -13.75
CA ASN A 439 -8.59 16.39 -12.93
C ASN A 439 -7.44 15.55 -12.33
N ASP A 440 -6.48 15.17 -13.17
CA ASP A 440 -5.37 14.23 -12.95
C ASP A 440 -4.21 14.91 -12.21
N VAL A 441 -4.48 15.36 -10.97
CA VAL A 441 -3.42 15.91 -10.12
C VAL A 441 -2.62 14.75 -9.53
N GLN A 442 -1.32 14.70 -9.82
CA GLN A 442 -0.40 13.78 -9.17
C GLN A 442 -0.27 14.16 -7.69
N LEU A 443 -0.43 13.18 -6.82
CA LEU A 443 -0.15 13.32 -5.39
C LEU A 443 1.21 12.71 -5.06
N TYR A 444 1.78 13.15 -3.95
CA TYR A 444 3.11 12.79 -3.47
C TYR A 444 3.08 12.52 -1.96
N ALA A 445 4.01 11.69 -1.50
CA ALA A 445 4.19 11.43 -0.09
C ALA A 445 4.74 12.68 0.64
N PRO A 446 4.21 13.02 1.83
CA PRO A 446 4.65 14.20 2.58
C PRO A 446 6.04 14.03 3.21
N GLY A 447 6.69 15.16 3.51
CA GLY A 447 7.88 15.24 4.36
C GLY A 447 9.22 14.98 3.69
N HIS A 448 10.28 15.11 4.50
CA HIS A 448 11.59 14.58 4.16
C HIS A 448 11.59 13.07 4.32
N ILE A 449 11.97 12.37 3.26
CA ILE A 449 11.93 10.92 3.18
C ILE A 449 13.32 10.36 3.40
N LEU A 450 13.52 9.59 4.47
CA LEU A 450 14.64 8.68 4.62
C LEU A 450 14.27 7.36 3.94
N TYR A 451 14.82 7.15 2.75
CA TYR A 451 14.60 5.97 1.94
C TYR A 451 15.73 4.95 2.13
N PHE A 452 15.37 3.73 2.52
CA PHE A 452 16.29 2.61 2.64
C PHE A 452 16.31 1.78 1.36
N GLU A 453 17.32 1.97 0.52
CA GLU A 453 17.52 1.18 -0.70
C GLU A 453 18.05 -0.21 -0.36
N LYS A 454 17.45 -1.24 -0.98
CA LYS A 454 17.89 -2.62 -0.86
C LYS A 454 18.93 -2.96 -1.94
N GLY A 455 20.20 -3.06 -1.54
CA GLY A 455 21.28 -3.66 -2.33
C GLY A 455 21.90 -4.88 -1.61
N ASP A 456 23.17 -5.18 -1.89
CA ASP A 456 23.95 -6.16 -1.10
C ASP A 456 24.08 -5.74 0.38
N LYS A 457 24.06 -4.43 0.61
CA LYS A 457 23.88 -3.79 1.92
C LYS A 457 22.80 -2.73 1.79
N TRP A 458 22.06 -2.49 2.87
CA TRP A 458 21.09 -1.39 2.94
C TRP A 458 21.82 -0.04 2.88
N LYS A 459 21.33 0.86 2.04
CA LYS A 459 21.82 2.24 1.94
C LYS A 459 20.68 3.20 2.24
N ALA A 460 20.97 4.28 2.95
CA ALA A 460 19.98 5.29 3.31
C ALA A 460 20.17 6.54 2.45
N HIS A 461 19.08 7.08 1.92
CA HIS A 461 19.06 8.25 1.04
C HIS A 461 18.01 9.24 1.54
N TRP A 462 18.34 10.53 1.51
CA TRP A 462 17.38 11.60 1.76
C TRP A 462 16.73 12.02 0.45
N LEU A 463 15.39 12.01 0.45
CA LEU A 463 14.54 12.28 -0.70
C LEU A 463 13.34 13.13 -0.27
N THR A 464 12.57 13.57 -1.26
CA THR A 464 11.23 14.15 -1.05
C THR A 464 10.20 13.31 -1.79
N GLY A 465 8.90 13.54 -1.52
CA GLY A 465 7.83 12.87 -2.26
C GLY A 465 7.95 13.04 -3.78
N LEU A 466 8.50 14.15 -4.25
CA LEU A 466 8.72 14.45 -5.67
C LEU A 466 9.71 13.46 -6.34
N ASN A 467 10.57 12.81 -5.58
CA ASN A 467 11.51 11.81 -6.08
C ASN A 467 10.87 10.40 -6.19
N ILE A 468 9.77 10.14 -5.49
CA ILE A 468 9.19 8.80 -5.29
C ILE A 468 7.77 8.74 -5.87
N SER A 469 7.59 9.14 -7.12
CA SER A 469 6.28 9.17 -7.79
C SER A 469 5.99 7.99 -8.71
N ASN A 470 7.02 7.20 -9.06
CA ASN A 470 6.89 6.14 -10.05
C ASN A 470 6.55 4.83 -9.38
N LEU A 471 5.50 4.19 -9.86
CA LEU A 471 5.00 2.94 -9.31
C LEU A 471 5.81 1.77 -9.87
N PHE A 472 6.53 1.06 -9.00
CA PHE A 472 7.27 -0.15 -9.35
C PHE A 472 6.66 -1.38 -8.68
N ILE A 473 6.43 -2.45 -9.44
CA ILE A 473 5.85 -3.68 -8.93
C ILE A 473 6.96 -4.67 -8.59
N SER A 474 7.12 -4.98 -7.31
CA SER A 474 8.08 -5.96 -6.80
C SER A 474 7.38 -7.01 -5.93
N PRO A 475 7.73 -8.31 -6.02
CA PRO A 475 7.24 -9.32 -5.08
C PRO A 475 7.57 -9.01 -3.61
N ALA A 476 8.56 -8.14 -3.35
CA ALA A 476 8.97 -7.76 -2.01
C ALA A 476 8.16 -6.60 -1.40
N MET A 477 7.29 -5.94 -2.19
CA MET A 477 6.46 -4.78 -1.76
C MET A 477 5.78 -5.03 -0.41
N ARG A 478 5.09 -6.18 -0.28
CA ARG A 478 4.34 -6.51 0.95
C ARG A 478 5.25 -6.61 2.18
N HIS A 479 6.44 -7.19 2.04
CA HIS A 479 7.34 -7.37 3.16
C HIS A 479 8.01 -6.05 3.56
N HIS A 480 8.36 -5.22 2.58
CA HIS A 480 8.96 -3.92 2.84
C HIS A 480 7.96 -2.87 3.37
N HIS A 481 6.66 -3.06 3.16
CA HIS A 481 5.60 -2.20 3.70
C HIS A 481 5.21 -2.55 5.15
N GLN A 482 5.65 -3.67 5.73
CA GLN A 482 5.22 -4.02 7.09
C GLN A 482 5.93 -3.16 8.15
N PRO A 483 5.21 -2.70 9.20
CA PRO A 483 5.77 -1.86 10.27
C PRO A 483 6.65 -2.62 11.29
#